data_AF-A0A2E7KQI6-F1
#
_entry.id   AF-A0A2E7KQI6-F1
#
_cell.length_a   1.000
_cell.length_b   1.000
_cell.length_c   1.000
_cell.angle_alpha   90.00
_cell.angle_beta   90.00
_cell.angle_gamma   90.00
#
_symmetry.space_group_name_H-M   'P 1'
#
loop_
_entity.id
_entity.type
_entity.pdbx_description
1 polymer ?
#
loop_
_entity_poly.entity_id
_entity_poly.type
_entity_poly.pdbx_seq_one_letter_code
_entity_poly.pdbx_strand_id
1 'polypeptide(L)'
;MFKQWQCFRGVVELSPQQIDWLNAGVEHFNAGRFWHAHEDWEDLWKSLKGVAGQELVDGVQGLIQIAAMLLNHERKKVRGVTNLWTKASAKLEPVIDGLFGIDVSSLYSESEPFHSDVDQFKLVANSVKIKQQS
;
A
#
# COMPACT_ATOMS: atom_id res chain seq x y z
N MET A 1 -22.50 -26.85 -9.63
CA MET A 1 -23.11 -25.56 -9.20
C MET A 1 -22.00 -24.52 -9.19
N PHE A 2 -21.67 -23.99 -10.37
CA PHE A 2 -20.60 -23.01 -10.52
C PHE A 2 -21.15 -21.65 -10.10
N LYS A 3 -20.65 -21.09 -9.00
CA LYS A 3 -20.98 -19.71 -8.62
C LYS A 3 -20.39 -18.79 -9.68
N GLN A 4 -21.27 -18.17 -10.44
CA GLN A 4 -20.99 -17.15 -11.41
C GLN A 4 -20.53 -15.88 -10.67
N TRP A 5 -19.21 -15.72 -10.51
CA TRP A 5 -18.62 -14.46 -10.09
C TRP A 5 -18.31 -13.64 -11.35
N GLN A 6 -19.35 -13.10 -11.96
CA GLN A 6 -19.18 -11.94 -12.83
C GLN A 6 -19.53 -10.71 -12.01
N CYS A 7 -18.59 -10.30 -11.14
CA CYS A 7 -18.61 -8.93 -10.66
C CYS A 7 -18.11 -8.09 -11.83
N PHE A 8 -18.94 -7.15 -12.29
CA PHE A 8 -18.57 -6.13 -13.26
C PHE A 8 -17.30 -5.42 -12.75
N ARG A 9 -16.11 -5.85 -13.17
CA ARG A 9 -14.87 -5.07 -13.00
C ARG A 9 -14.94 -3.91 -13.98
N GLY A 10 -15.76 -2.91 -13.65
CA GLY A 10 -15.60 -1.59 -14.26
C GLY A 10 -14.16 -1.15 -13.97
N VAL A 11 -13.39 -0.88 -15.03
CA VAL A 11 -12.07 -0.28 -14.86
C VAL A 11 -12.30 1.09 -14.24
N VAL A 12 -11.95 1.25 -12.96
CA VAL A 12 -11.97 2.56 -12.32
C VAL A 12 -10.78 3.32 -12.85
N GLU A 13 -11.04 4.26 -13.77
CA GLU A 13 -10.02 5.19 -14.24
C GLU A 13 -9.83 6.30 -13.21
N LEU A 14 -8.59 6.47 -12.76
CA LEU A 14 -8.21 7.59 -11.92
C LEU A 14 -8.21 8.88 -12.76
N SER A 15 -8.67 9.98 -12.17
CA SER A 15 -8.49 11.32 -12.73
C SER A 15 -7.00 11.68 -12.84
N PRO A 16 -6.61 12.67 -13.67
CA PRO A 16 -5.22 13.11 -13.77
C PRO A 16 -4.57 13.44 -12.43
N GLN A 17 -5.28 14.16 -11.55
CA GLN A 17 -4.77 14.51 -10.22
C GLN A 17 -4.56 13.28 -9.32
N GLN A 18 -5.43 12.28 -9.44
CA GLN A 18 -5.29 11.03 -8.69
C GLN A 18 -4.11 10.19 -9.19
N ILE A 19 -3.85 10.21 -10.50
CA ILE A 19 -2.66 9.60 -11.10
C ILE A 19 -1.39 10.30 -10.59
N ASP A 20 -1.39 11.64 -10.53
CA ASP A 20 -0.25 12.40 -10.00
C ASP A 20 0.06 12.03 -8.55
N TRP A 21 -0.96 11.96 -7.68
CA TRP A 21 -0.77 11.52 -6.28
C TRP A 21 -0.30 10.07 -6.16
N LEU A 22 -0.84 9.17 -6.99
CA LEU A 22 -0.40 7.77 -7.01
C LEU A 22 1.08 7.67 -7.36
N ASN A 23 1.49 8.33 -8.46
CA ASN A 23 2.85 8.29 -8.98
C ASN A 23 3.84 9.00 -8.04
N ALA A 24 3.50 10.17 -7.53
CA ALA A 24 4.30 10.88 -6.55
C ALA A 24 4.55 9.99 -5.32
N GLY A 25 3.50 9.37 -4.78
CA GLY A 25 3.66 8.48 -3.64
C GLY A 25 4.55 7.27 -3.94
N VAL A 26 4.47 6.69 -5.14
CA VAL A 26 5.39 5.61 -5.59
C VAL A 26 6.84 6.11 -5.68
N GLU A 27 7.08 7.27 -6.26
CA GLU A 27 8.42 7.87 -6.35
C GLU A 27 9.00 8.17 -4.97
N HIS A 28 8.21 8.77 -4.08
CA HIS A 28 8.59 9.05 -2.70
C HIS A 28 8.88 7.76 -1.93
N PHE A 29 8.04 6.73 -2.06
CA PHE A 29 8.22 5.43 -1.43
C PHE A 29 9.53 4.78 -1.90
N ASN A 30 9.73 4.71 -3.22
CA ASN A 30 10.91 4.12 -3.82
C ASN A 30 12.19 4.91 -3.51
N ALA A 31 12.10 6.17 -3.13
CA ALA A 31 13.22 6.95 -2.61
C ALA A 31 13.43 6.84 -1.09
N GLY A 32 12.65 6.02 -0.38
CA GLY A 32 12.68 5.90 1.08
C GLY A 32 12.08 7.11 1.82
N ARG A 33 11.39 8.01 1.11
CA ARG A 33 10.71 9.18 1.68
C ARG A 33 9.31 8.80 2.15
N PHE A 34 9.21 7.80 3.03
CA PHE A 34 7.94 7.15 3.42
C PHE A 34 6.87 8.12 3.96
N TRP A 35 7.29 9.16 4.68
CA TRP A 35 6.34 10.15 5.17
C TRP A 35 5.69 10.96 4.03
N HIS A 36 6.45 11.32 3.01
CA HIS A 36 5.91 12.05 1.85
C HIS A 36 4.99 11.13 1.03
N ALA A 37 5.39 9.86 0.84
CA ALA A 37 4.53 8.87 0.18
C ALA A 37 3.20 8.69 0.92
N HIS A 38 3.22 8.70 2.25
CA HIS A 38 2.01 8.70 3.07
C HIS A 38 1.12 9.91 2.77
N GLU A 39 1.69 11.12 2.70
CA GLU A 39 0.91 12.34 2.42
C GLU A 39 0.29 12.31 1.03
N ASP A 40 1.06 11.98 -0.01
CA ASP A 40 0.57 11.88 -1.40
C ASP A 40 -0.60 10.89 -1.49
N TRP A 41 -0.46 9.72 -0.87
CA TRP A 41 -1.53 8.72 -0.88
C TRP A 41 -2.69 9.06 0.06
N GLU A 42 -2.51 9.92 1.07
CA GLU A 42 -3.62 10.38 1.92
C GLU A 42 -4.62 11.22 1.11
N ASP A 43 -4.12 12.08 0.22
CA ASP A 43 -4.95 12.87 -0.70
C ASP A 43 -5.66 11.99 -1.72
N LEU A 44 -4.94 11.01 -2.31
CA LEU A 44 -5.55 10.00 -3.16
C LEU A 44 -6.67 9.24 -2.41
N TRP A 45 -6.39 8.72 -1.22
CA TRP A 45 -7.35 7.98 -0.41
C TRP A 45 -8.61 8.80 -0.09
N LYS A 46 -8.45 10.07 0.29
CA LYS A 46 -9.58 10.97 0.55
C LYS A 46 -10.43 11.16 -0.70
N SER A 47 -9.81 11.34 -1.87
CA SER A 47 -10.50 11.58 -3.14
C SER A 47 -11.33 10.38 -3.63
N LEU A 48 -10.95 9.16 -3.24
CA LEU A 48 -11.63 7.92 -3.67
C LEU A 48 -12.90 7.60 -2.86
N LYS A 49 -13.07 8.22 -1.69
CA LYS A 49 -14.22 7.95 -0.81
C LYS A 49 -15.54 8.36 -1.46
N GLY A 50 -16.49 7.43 -1.48
CA GLY A 50 -17.82 7.65 -2.05
C GLY A 50 -17.88 7.64 -3.58
N VAL A 51 -16.74 7.45 -4.27
CA VAL A 51 -16.67 7.36 -5.73
C VAL A 51 -16.13 6.02 -6.23
N ALA A 52 -15.17 5.42 -5.53
CA ALA A 52 -14.57 4.14 -5.88
C ALA A 52 -15.12 2.98 -5.02
N GLY A 53 -14.90 1.75 -5.49
CA GLY A 53 -15.16 0.54 -4.70
C GLY A 53 -14.39 0.56 -3.37
N GLN A 54 -15.03 0.03 -2.32
CA GLN A 54 -14.47 0.07 -0.96
C GLN A 54 -13.11 -0.65 -0.87
N GLU A 55 -12.93 -1.72 -1.62
CA GLU A 55 -11.69 -2.47 -1.77
C GLU A 55 -10.54 -1.62 -2.33
N LEU A 56 -10.82 -0.70 -3.26
CA LEU A 56 -9.81 0.21 -3.82
C LEU A 56 -9.44 1.29 -2.81
N VAL A 57 -10.44 1.85 -2.12
CA VAL A 57 -10.25 2.83 -1.04
C VAL A 57 -9.40 2.21 0.08
N ASP A 58 -9.75 1.00 0.51
CA ASP A 58 -9.01 0.27 1.53
C ASP A 58 -7.61 -0.12 1.05
N GLY A 59 -7.45 -0.53 -0.21
CA GLY A 59 -6.15 -0.81 -0.82
C GLY A 59 -5.19 0.36 -0.72
N VAL A 60 -5.62 1.57 -1.10
CA VAL A 60 -4.76 2.78 -0.96
C VAL A 60 -4.44 3.05 0.50
N GLN A 61 -5.39 2.84 1.41
CA GLN A 61 -5.12 2.94 2.85
C GLN A 61 -4.11 1.88 3.33
N GLY A 62 -4.07 0.70 2.72
CA GLY A 62 -3.04 -0.31 2.93
C GLY A 62 -1.65 0.20 2.54
N LEU A 63 -1.50 0.86 1.38
CA LEU A 63 -0.24 1.48 0.95
C LEU A 63 0.27 2.51 1.96
N ILE A 64 -0.63 3.41 2.41
CA ILE A 64 -0.35 4.40 3.46
C ILE A 64 0.18 3.72 4.73
N GLN A 65 -0.45 2.61 5.13
CA GLN A 65 -0.07 1.88 6.33
C GLN A 65 1.27 1.15 6.18
N ILE A 66 1.61 0.62 5.01
CA ILE A 66 2.95 0.07 4.74
C ILE A 66 4.02 1.16 4.80
N ALA A 67 3.80 2.33 4.19
CA ALA A 67 4.75 3.45 4.29
C ALA A 67 4.97 3.87 5.76
N ALA A 68 3.89 4.01 6.52
CA ALA A 68 3.98 4.30 7.94
C ALA A 68 4.65 3.17 8.75
N MET A 69 4.43 1.91 8.38
CA MET A 69 5.04 0.75 9.03
C MET A 69 6.56 0.77 8.86
N LEU A 70 7.03 0.95 7.62
CA LEU A 70 8.46 1.04 7.29
C LEU A 70 9.13 2.22 7.99
N LEU A 71 8.49 3.40 8.04
CA LEU A 71 8.97 4.53 8.82
C LEU A 71 9.03 4.23 10.33
N ASN A 72 8.11 3.44 10.87
CA ASN A 72 8.16 2.99 12.27
C ASN A 72 9.28 1.98 12.49
N HIS A 73 9.61 1.14 11.51
CA HIS A 73 10.74 0.22 11.55
C HIS A 73 12.07 1.00 11.59
N GLU A 74 12.26 2.02 10.73
CA GLU A 74 13.42 2.91 10.78
C GLU A 74 13.59 3.60 12.15
N ARG A 75 12.46 3.92 12.79
CA ARG A 75 12.40 4.54 14.12
C ARG A 75 12.45 3.53 15.28
N LYS A 76 12.59 2.24 14.99
CA LYS A 76 12.66 1.14 15.95
C LYS A 76 11.44 1.05 16.89
N LYS A 77 10.25 1.28 16.35
CA LYS A 77 8.98 1.29 17.08
C LYS A 77 8.21 -0.02 16.91
N VAL A 78 8.50 -1.01 17.77
CA VAL A 78 7.89 -2.36 17.74
C VAL A 78 6.36 -2.30 17.59
N ARG A 79 5.67 -1.64 18.53
CA ARG A 79 4.20 -1.52 18.51
C ARG A 79 3.68 -0.86 17.22
N GLY A 80 4.43 0.09 16.67
CA GLY A 80 4.08 0.77 15.43
C GLY A 80 4.10 -0.20 14.25
N VAL A 81 5.20 -0.95 14.11
CA VAL A 81 5.35 -1.94 13.04
C VAL A 81 4.29 -3.04 13.14
N THR A 82 4.13 -3.67 14.31
CA THR A 82 3.16 -4.76 14.50
C THR A 82 1.73 -4.32 14.18
N ASN A 83 1.28 -3.19 14.72
CA ASN A 83 -0.10 -2.72 14.52
C ASN A 83 -0.37 -2.29 13.08
N LEU A 84 0.61 -1.68 12.42
CA LEU A 84 0.45 -1.22 11.04
C LEU A 84 0.50 -2.38 10.05
N TRP A 85 1.36 -3.38 10.30
CA TRP A 85 1.36 -4.62 9.50
C TRP A 85 -0.01 -5.30 9.52
N THR A 86 -0.55 -5.61 10.71
CA THR A 86 -1.86 -6.27 10.83
C THR A 86 -2.97 -5.53 10.08
N LYS A 87 -2.97 -4.19 10.14
CA LYS A 87 -3.98 -3.37 9.45
C LYS A 87 -3.75 -3.33 7.94
N ALA A 88 -2.49 -3.17 7.52
CA ALA A 88 -2.13 -3.10 6.11
C ALA A 88 -2.45 -4.42 5.41
N SER A 89 -2.09 -5.56 6.02
CA SER A 89 -2.35 -6.88 5.44
C SER A 89 -3.84 -7.11 5.16
N ALA A 90 -4.69 -6.83 6.14
CA ALA A 90 -6.15 -6.97 5.99
C ALA A 90 -6.74 -6.09 4.87
N LYS A 91 -6.07 -4.98 4.52
CA LYS A 91 -6.50 -4.05 3.47
C LYS A 91 -5.92 -4.35 2.10
N LEU A 92 -4.72 -4.94 2.05
CA LEU A 92 -4.04 -5.29 0.81
C LEU A 92 -4.48 -6.67 0.28
N GLU A 93 -4.87 -7.61 1.15
CA GLU A 93 -5.34 -8.95 0.74
C GLU A 93 -6.46 -8.93 -0.31
N PRO A 94 -7.53 -8.11 -0.20
CA PRO A 94 -8.58 -8.07 -1.23
C PRO A 94 -8.13 -7.53 -2.59
N VAL A 95 -7.01 -6.81 -2.64
CA VAL A 95 -6.43 -6.20 -3.84
C VAL A 95 -5.04 -6.77 -4.17
N ILE A 96 -4.74 -7.98 -3.68
CA ILE A 96 -3.42 -8.61 -3.81
C ILE A 96 -2.98 -8.82 -5.26
N ASP A 97 -3.96 -9.04 -6.15
CA ASP A 97 -3.75 -9.19 -7.60
C ASP A 97 -3.28 -7.88 -8.26
N GLY A 98 -3.51 -6.72 -7.61
CA GLY A 98 -3.06 -5.41 -8.06
C GLY A 98 -3.97 -4.26 -7.65
N LEU A 99 -3.40 -3.06 -7.62
CA LEU A 99 -4.10 -1.82 -7.29
C LEU A 99 -3.57 -0.67 -8.15
N PHE A 100 -4.37 -0.20 -9.11
CA PHE A 100 -4.01 0.91 -10.00
C PHE A 100 -2.65 0.76 -10.69
N GLY A 101 -2.32 -0.46 -11.15
CA GLY A 101 -1.03 -0.76 -11.79
C GLY A 101 0.08 -1.15 -10.80
N ILE A 102 -0.11 -1.02 -9.49
CA ILE A 102 0.86 -1.47 -8.48
C ILE A 102 0.78 -2.99 -8.31
N ASP A 103 1.94 -3.65 -8.32
CA ASP A 103 2.10 -5.05 -7.90
C ASP A 103 2.03 -5.14 -6.37
N VAL A 104 0.82 -5.35 -5.86
CA VAL A 104 0.54 -5.44 -4.42
C VAL A 104 1.12 -6.73 -3.83
N SER A 105 1.19 -7.82 -4.60
CA SER A 105 1.76 -9.09 -4.14
C SER A 105 3.26 -8.96 -3.83
N SER A 106 4.03 -8.31 -4.71
CA SER A 106 5.44 -7.99 -4.43
C SER A 106 5.58 -7.07 -3.22
N LEU A 107 4.80 -5.98 -3.15
CA LEU A 107 4.88 -5.06 -2.01
C LEU A 107 4.59 -5.75 -0.68
N TYR A 108 3.55 -6.59 -0.64
CA TYR A 108 3.16 -7.35 0.54
C TYR A 108 4.28 -8.28 1.00
N SER A 109 4.77 -9.14 0.09
CA SER A 109 5.80 -10.14 0.41
C SER A 109 7.14 -9.52 0.78
N GLU A 110 7.53 -8.41 0.16
CA GLU A 110 8.76 -7.68 0.51
C GLU A 110 8.64 -6.90 1.83
N SER A 111 7.42 -6.55 2.25
CA SER A 111 7.19 -5.82 3.51
C SER A 111 7.05 -6.74 4.73
N GLU A 112 6.58 -7.98 4.55
CA GLU A 112 6.37 -8.95 5.64
C GLU A 112 7.63 -9.16 6.52
N PRO A 113 8.85 -9.30 5.98
CA PRO A 113 10.05 -9.50 6.81
C PRO A 113 10.31 -8.41 7.84
N PHE A 114 9.85 -7.18 7.59
CA PHE A 114 10.00 -6.06 8.53
C PHE A 114 9.14 -6.24 9.78
N HIS A 115 7.99 -6.92 9.65
CA HIS A 115 7.19 -7.32 10.81
C HIS A 115 7.87 -8.40 11.63
N SER A 116 8.56 -9.36 10.99
CA SER A 116 9.31 -10.41 11.70
C SER A 116 10.60 -9.89 12.34
N ASP A 117 11.20 -8.85 11.79
CA ASP A 117 12.46 -8.25 12.25
C ASP A 117 12.30 -7.23 13.40
N VAL A 118 11.09 -7.01 13.92
CA VAL A 118 10.80 -5.94 14.90
C VAL A 118 11.59 -6.02 16.21
N ASP A 119 12.12 -7.17 16.59
CA ASP A 119 12.95 -7.28 17.80
C ASP A 119 14.42 -6.90 17.56
N GLN A 120 14.85 -6.81 16.30
CA GLN A 120 16.25 -6.63 15.92
C GLN A 120 16.49 -5.37 15.09
N PHE A 121 15.53 -4.96 14.26
CA PHE A 121 15.61 -3.83 13.33
C PHE A 121 16.89 -3.87 12.47
N LYS A 122 17.19 -5.03 11.90
CA LYS A 122 18.37 -5.25 11.04
C LYS A 122 18.12 -4.94 9.57
N LEU A 123 16.86 -4.98 9.14
CA LEU A 123 16.50 -4.71 7.75
C LEU A 123 16.57 -3.20 7.44
N VAL A 124 16.83 -2.88 6.18
CA VAL A 124 16.90 -1.49 5.70
C VAL A 124 15.61 -1.19 4.94
N ALA A 125 14.74 -0.37 5.51
CA ALA A 125 13.39 -0.12 4.98
C ALA A 125 13.36 0.29 3.51
N ASN A 126 14.32 1.09 3.06
CA ASN A 126 14.40 1.53 1.68
C ASN A 126 14.78 0.41 0.68
N SER A 127 15.02 -0.82 1.12
CA SER A 127 15.21 -1.97 0.24
C SER A 127 13.90 -2.44 -0.42
N VAL A 128 12.75 -2.17 0.20
CA VAL A 128 11.43 -2.47 -0.38
C VAL A 128 11.15 -1.48 -1.50
N LYS A 129 10.78 -1.98 -2.68
CA LYS A 129 10.44 -1.14 -3.85
C LYS A 129 9.09 -1.53 -4.42
N ILE A 130 8.27 -0.54 -4.71
CA ILE A 130 7.04 -0.71 -5.48
C ILE A 130 7.40 -1.01 -6.93
N LYS A 131 6.83 -2.10 -7.42
CA LYS A 131 6.87 -2.54 -8.81
C LYS A 131 5.52 -2.28 -9.47
N GLN A 132 5.54 -2.13 -10.78
CA GLN A 132 4.33 -2.07 -11.59
C GLN A 132 3.95 -3.49 -12.03
N GLN A 133 2.65 -3.74 -12.19
CA GLN A 133 2.13 -4.97 -12.80
C GLN A 133 2.67 -5.09 -14.24
N SER A 134 3.02 -6.31 -14.63
CA SER A 134 3.49 -6.64 -15.98
C SER A 134 2.35 -6.74 -17.00
#